data_AF-A0A836SDZ8-F1
#
_entry.id   AF-A0A836SDZ8-F1
#
_cell.length_a   1.000
_cell.length_b   1.000
_cell.length_c   1.000
_cell.angle_alpha   90.00
_cell.angle_beta   90.00
_cell.angle_gamma   90.00
#
_symmetry.space_group_name_H-M   'P 1'
#
loop_
_entity.id
_entity.type
_entity.pdbx_description
1 polymer ?
#
loop_
_entity_poly.entity_id
_entity_poly.type
_entity_poly.pdbx_seq_one_letter_code
_entity_poly.pdbx_strand_id
1 'polypeptide(L)'
;MDSLLCITRSTTGLEAKVSHCQSEFRPPNSDKPYWQNLYKTVLMPFKDIKASAVTRRLAAAWQRLEFVEKWDAATLTDVLVVLTESVAIDNAASRVSPILRSEPEPEPPKPTAAHPRAFRGTKYKPPKLKRTTPVNLQMALCHPTNQAIALQTLWRYRDQAIKLLCDLGYEPVQVNALMALSIPPAEPNLCLQHSDLPPQAKSQRFPSTFREEIWPLLRGLPWYRVEATLALFWHLKLHEDSELRATVSKFLAQSPNPFALDWLQQIAEQPSEHHFILLIFALELNVARSPCPIGVDEVFKALHEYASVERYPKWAYSLLAALRDGISASYLRDGVHLAGEWAAHYPFKYPKQCDDFSLKEVENVLYRLPDDENLTEMAMTTWEAAAKLAGFCEVLAAINWSNLTPIQINQLLRLLIGFSYYSDYSDEEAASWQNKWRVFKKHLVPIEFCLRAISTEP
;
A
#
# COMPACT_ATOMS: atom_id res chain seq x y z
N MET A 1 5.63 -6.06 13.50
CA MET A 1 6.92 -6.49 12.89
C MET A 1 7.48 -5.33 12.11
N ASP A 2 8.80 -5.21 12.11
CA ASP A 2 9.52 -4.17 11.38
C ASP A 2 9.51 -4.47 9.88
N SER A 3 9.34 -3.43 9.06
CA SER A 3 9.25 -3.55 7.60
C SER A 3 10.41 -2.82 6.94
N LEU A 4 11.21 -3.54 6.14
CA LEU A 4 12.29 -2.95 5.36
C LEU A 4 11.70 -2.04 4.28
N LEU A 5 12.04 -0.75 4.31
CA LEU A 5 11.59 0.22 3.31
C LEU A 5 12.59 0.29 2.15
N CYS A 6 13.87 0.47 2.48
CA CYS A 6 14.94 0.53 1.49
C CYS A 6 16.30 0.20 2.10
N ILE A 7 17.30 0.01 1.24
CA ILE A 7 18.70 0.07 1.62
C ILE A 7 19.25 1.42 1.17
N THR A 8 19.85 2.14 2.09
CA THR A 8 20.56 3.38 1.79
C THR A 8 22.06 3.12 1.69
N ARG A 9 22.73 3.88 0.83
CA ARG A 9 24.19 3.92 0.72
C ARG A 9 24.70 5.30 1.11
N SER A 10 25.77 5.32 1.88
CA SER A 10 26.47 6.53 2.30
C SER A 10 27.98 6.28 2.34
N THR A 11 28.76 7.31 2.63
CA THR A 11 30.22 7.19 2.75
C THR A 11 30.65 6.34 3.96
N THR A 12 29.74 6.07 4.90
CA THR A 12 30.01 5.20 6.06
C THR A 12 29.62 3.74 5.81
N GLY A 13 28.93 3.45 4.70
CA GLY A 13 28.57 2.10 4.30
C GLY A 13 27.12 1.96 3.84
N LEU A 14 26.59 0.75 3.95
CA LEU A 14 25.19 0.44 3.71
C LEU A 14 24.41 0.46 5.02
N GLU A 15 23.21 1.02 4.99
CA GLU A 15 22.26 1.03 6.10
C GLU A 15 20.88 0.62 5.59
N ALA A 16 20.05 0.07 6.46
CA ALA A 16 18.68 -0.29 6.14
C ALA A 16 17.74 0.74 6.74
N LYS A 17 16.85 1.30 5.92
CA LYS A 17 15.76 2.16 6.37
C LYS A 17 14.56 1.27 6.65
N VAL A 18 14.10 1.26 7.89
CA VAL A 18 13.10 0.32 8.40
C VAL A 18 11.95 1.09 9.05
N SER A 19 10.72 0.70 8.75
CA SER A 19 9.55 1.18 9.49
C SER A 19 9.37 0.34 10.76
N HIS A 20 9.60 0.97 11.91
CA HIS A 20 9.52 0.38 13.23
C HIS A 20 8.20 0.71 13.91
N CYS A 21 7.64 -0.27 14.63
CA CYS A 21 6.42 -0.10 15.43
C CYS A 21 6.79 0.44 16.82
N GLN A 22 6.49 1.70 17.12
CA GLN A 22 6.85 2.33 18.40
C GLN A 22 5.90 1.92 19.53
N SER A 23 4.63 1.75 19.20
CA SER A 23 3.58 1.36 20.13
C SER A 23 2.67 0.32 19.47
N GLU A 24 2.04 -0.51 20.30
CA GLU A 24 1.08 -1.50 19.84
C GLU A 24 -0.22 -0.82 19.42
N PHE A 25 -0.71 -1.15 18.22
CA PHE A 25 -2.03 -0.70 17.78
C PHE A 25 -3.11 -1.33 18.67
N ARG A 26 -4.03 -0.50 19.14
CA ARG A 26 -5.23 -0.95 19.84
C ARG A 26 -6.47 -0.49 19.08
N PRO A 27 -7.41 -1.39 18.76
CA PRO A 27 -8.69 -0.99 18.17
C PRO A 27 -9.40 0.08 19.02
N PRO A 28 -10.23 0.94 18.39
CA PRO A 28 -11.02 1.94 19.09
C PRO A 28 -12.04 1.32 20.05
N ASN A 29 -11.62 1.09 21.30
CA ASN A 29 -12.50 0.64 22.39
C ASN A 29 -12.93 1.79 23.30
N SER A 30 -12.28 2.97 23.24
CA SER A 30 -12.60 4.17 24.02
C SER A 30 -12.46 5.44 23.19
N ASP A 31 -13.00 6.55 23.68
CA ASP A 31 -13.18 7.80 22.91
C ASP A 31 -11.91 8.65 22.79
N LYS A 32 -10.73 8.14 23.20
CA LYS A 32 -9.45 8.84 23.08
C LYS A 32 -8.57 8.20 22.01
N PRO A 33 -8.04 8.98 21.05
CA PRO A 33 -7.15 8.44 20.03
C PRO A 33 -5.79 8.07 20.62
N TYR A 34 -5.45 6.78 20.59
CA TYR A 34 -4.13 6.26 20.97
C TYR A 34 -3.23 5.95 19.76
N TRP A 35 -3.60 6.46 18.57
CA TRP A 35 -3.00 6.03 17.29
C TRP A 35 -1.94 6.99 16.74
N GLN A 36 -1.55 7.99 17.52
CA GLN A 36 -0.44 8.87 17.14
C GLN A 36 0.91 8.18 17.41
N ASN A 37 1.87 8.43 16.53
CA ASN A 37 3.25 7.96 16.56
C ASN A 37 3.37 6.43 16.66
N LEU A 38 2.46 5.69 16.02
CA LEU A 38 2.53 4.21 15.97
C LEU A 38 3.78 3.74 15.21
N TYR A 39 4.16 4.48 14.17
CA TYR A 39 5.24 4.09 13.27
C TYR A 39 6.29 5.18 13.13
N LYS A 40 7.54 4.75 13.12
CA LYS A 40 8.67 5.62 12.86
C LYS A 40 9.64 4.96 11.93
N THR A 41 10.17 5.74 11.00
CA THR A 41 11.27 5.31 10.15
C THR A 41 12.59 5.45 10.91
N VAL A 42 13.34 4.36 11.01
CA VAL A 42 14.65 4.29 11.67
C VAL A 42 15.71 3.74 10.73
N LEU A 43 16.96 4.14 10.93
CA LEU A 43 18.11 3.55 10.26
C LEU A 43 18.67 2.43 11.13
N MET A 44 18.92 1.29 10.49
CA MET A 44 19.54 0.12 11.11
C MET A 44 20.81 -0.26 10.36
N PRO A 45 21.85 -0.77 11.04
CA PRO A 45 23.03 -1.30 10.36
C PRO A 45 22.65 -2.42 9.39
N PHE A 46 23.26 -2.44 8.19
CA PHE A 46 22.99 -3.45 7.17
C PHE A 46 23.32 -4.89 7.60
N LYS A 47 24.18 -5.07 8.60
CA LYS A 47 24.48 -6.39 9.16
C LYS A 47 23.33 -6.96 10.02
N ASP A 48 22.42 -6.11 10.49
CA ASP A 48 21.35 -6.48 11.41
C ASP A 48 20.04 -6.84 10.69
N ILE A 49 19.97 -6.64 9.36
CA ILE A 49 18.83 -7.08 8.55
C ILE A 49 18.90 -8.57 8.22
N LYS A 50 17.71 -9.18 8.09
CA LYS A 50 17.59 -10.58 7.67
C LYS A 50 18.23 -10.80 6.30
N ALA A 51 19.16 -11.75 6.21
CA ALA A 51 19.81 -12.10 4.96
C ALA A 51 18.80 -12.66 3.93
N SER A 52 18.86 -12.15 2.70
CA SER A 52 18.11 -12.60 1.54
C SER A 52 19.08 -12.80 0.36
N ALA A 53 18.61 -13.30 -0.78
CA ALA A 53 19.44 -13.37 -1.98
C ALA A 53 19.88 -11.96 -2.44
N VAL A 54 18.95 -11.00 -2.39
CA VAL A 54 19.19 -9.60 -2.77
C VAL A 54 20.20 -8.94 -1.84
N THR A 55 20.05 -9.06 -0.52
CA THR A 55 20.95 -8.40 0.44
C THR A 55 22.35 -9.01 0.43
N ARG A 56 22.47 -10.33 0.22
CA ARG A 56 23.78 -10.99 0.03
C ARG A 56 24.48 -10.52 -1.25
N ARG A 57 23.74 -10.45 -2.37
CA ARG A 57 24.26 -9.94 -3.65
C ARG A 57 24.73 -8.49 -3.51
N LEU A 58 23.93 -7.64 -2.89
CA LEU A 58 24.27 -6.24 -2.64
C LEU A 58 25.52 -6.11 -1.77
N ALA A 59 25.61 -6.84 -0.65
CA ALA A 59 26.79 -6.81 0.21
C ALA A 59 28.06 -7.25 -0.54
N ALA A 60 27.99 -8.32 -1.33
CA ALA A 60 29.12 -8.83 -2.08
C ALA A 60 29.57 -7.84 -3.17
N ALA A 61 28.62 -7.22 -3.90
CA ALA A 61 28.92 -6.18 -4.87
C ALA A 61 29.54 -4.95 -4.19
N TRP A 62 28.97 -4.51 -3.07
CA TRP A 62 29.50 -3.39 -2.29
C TRP A 62 30.94 -3.64 -1.85
N GLN A 63 31.25 -4.82 -1.30
CA GLN A 63 32.62 -5.18 -0.88
C GLN A 63 33.61 -5.18 -2.05
N ARG A 64 33.25 -5.72 -3.21
CA ARG A 64 34.14 -5.73 -4.39
C ARG A 64 34.46 -4.34 -4.92
N LEU A 65 33.60 -3.35 -4.68
CA LEU A 65 33.81 -1.96 -5.08
C LEU A 65 34.73 -1.16 -4.14
N GLU A 66 35.18 -1.73 -3.01
CA GLU A 66 36.11 -1.07 -2.09
C GLU A 66 37.50 -0.88 -2.72
N PHE A 67 37.93 -1.85 -3.53
CA PHE A 67 39.28 -1.90 -4.09
C PHE A 67 39.26 -2.36 -5.56
N VAL A 68 38.98 -1.43 -6.46
CA VAL A 68 38.83 -1.71 -7.89
C VAL A 68 40.14 -1.40 -8.62
N GLU A 69 40.83 -2.45 -9.08
CA GLU A 69 42.06 -2.34 -9.89
C GLU A 69 41.79 -2.24 -11.40
N LYS A 70 40.71 -2.88 -11.86
CA LYS A 70 40.32 -2.99 -13.26
C LYS A 70 38.90 -2.50 -13.45
N TRP A 71 38.71 -1.70 -14.49
CA TRP A 71 37.39 -1.19 -14.87
C TRP A 71 36.90 -2.06 -16.02
N ASP A 72 36.04 -3.03 -15.72
CA ASP A 72 35.59 -4.07 -16.65
C ASP A 72 34.08 -4.38 -16.50
N ALA A 73 33.62 -5.42 -17.19
CA ALA A 73 32.22 -5.87 -17.14
C ALA A 73 31.77 -6.28 -15.74
N ALA A 74 32.61 -6.96 -14.96
CA ALA A 74 32.29 -7.38 -13.59
C ALA A 74 32.12 -6.15 -12.68
N THR A 75 32.98 -5.15 -12.83
CA THR A 75 32.89 -3.87 -12.12
C THR A 75 31.61 -3.12 -12.49
N LEU A 76 31.24 -3.08 -13.78
CA LEU A 76 29.97 -2.49 -14.22
C LEU A 76 28.77 -3.23 -13.58
N THR A 77 28.79 -4.55 -13.56
CA THR A 77 27.75 -5.36 -12.92
C THR A 77 27.60 -5.02 -11.44
N ASP A 78 28.71 -4.93 -10.69
CA ASP A 78 28.68 -4.57 -9.26
C ASP A 78 28.15 -3.16 -9.03
N VAL A 79 28.56 -2.19 -9.86
CA VAL A 79 28.02 -0.82 -9.83
C VAL A 79 26.51 -0.84 -10.06
N LEU A 80 26.02 -1.55 -11.08
CA LEU A 80 24.59 -1.62 -11.39
C LEU A 80 23.78 -2.32 -10.30
N VAL A 81 24.32 -3.38 -9.68
CA VAL A 81 23.71 -4.02 -8.51
C VAL A 81 23.54 -3.01 -7.38
N VAL A 82 24.60 -2.27 -7.03
CA VAL A 82 24.53 -1.27 -5.95
C VAL A 82 23.52 -0.16 -6.26
N LEU A 83 23.53 0.37 -7.48
CA LEU A 83 22.61 1.45 -7.87
C LEU A 83 21.16 0.98 -7.98
N THR A 84 20.92 -0.30 -8.25
CA THR A 84 19.57 -0.87 -8.37
C THR A 84 18.97 -1.25 -7.03
N GLU A 85 19.80 -1.74 -6.11
CA GLU A 85 19.36 -2.28 -4.82
C GLU A 85 19.53 -1.31 -3.64
N SER A 86 20.06 -0.11 -3.88
CA SER A 86 20.21 0.91 -2.84
C SER A 86 19.89 2.32 -3.33
N VAL A 87 19.66 3.23 -2.38
CA VAL A 87 19.42 4.66 -2.63
C VAL A 87 20.53 5.47 -1.96
N ALA A 88 21.10 6.46 -2.65
CA ALA A 88 22.06 7.37 -2.03
C ALA A 88 21.31 8.33 -1.09
N ILE A 89 21.82 8.52 0.13
CA ILE A 89 21.26 9.50 1.07
C ILE A 89 21.58 10.90 0.57
N ASP A 90 20.55 11.70 0.28
CA ASP A 90 20.67 13.10 -0.11
C ASP A 90 20.93 14.01 1.12
N ASN A 91 21.98 13.70 1.89
CA ASN A 91 22.44 14.62 2.93
C ASN A 91 23.23 15.75 2.27
N ALA A 92 22.63 16.93 2.22
CA ALA A 92 23.11 18.19 1.64
C ALA A 92 24.49 18.70 2.15
N ALA A 93 25.13 17.97 3.06
CA ALA A 93 26.48 18.25 3.56
C ALA A 93 27.49 17.21 3.07
N SER A 94 27.35 16.76 1.82
CA SER A 94 28.42 16.05 1.09
C SER A 94 29.71 16.86 1.21
N ARG A 95 30.55 16.40 2.12
CA ARG A 95 31.98 16.67 2.19
C ARG A 95 32.51 16.67 0.77
N VAL A 96 33.42 17.62 0.47
CA VAL A 96 34.10 17.72 -0.82
C VAL A 96 34.79 16.38 -1.12
N SER A 97 34.09 15.48 -1.78
CA SER A 97 34.69 14.26 -2.28
C SER A 97 35.49 14.65 -3.52
N PRO A 98 36.77 14.25 -3.60
CA PRO A 98 37.54 14.51 -4.79
C PRO A 98 36.80 13.94 -6.01
N ILE A 99 36.77 14.72 -7.08
CA ILE A 99 36.18 14.28 -8.35
C ILE A 99 36.91 13.02 -8.78
N LEU A 100 36.15 11.98 -9.11
CA LEU A 100 36.67 10.71 -9.59
C LEU A 100 37.51 10.96 -10.84
N ARG A 101 38.82 10.71 -10.76
CA ARG A 101 39.73 10.78 -11.90
C ARG A 101 39.90 9.37 -12.46
N SER A 102 39.30 9.11 -13.62
CA SER A 102 39.67 7.93 -14.41
C SER A 102 41.06 8.17 -14.98
N GLU A 103 42.09 7.53 -14.43
CA GLU A 103 43.39 7.52 -15.10
C GLU A 103 43.25 6.74 -16.42
N PRO A 104 43.76 7.27 -17.55
CA PRO A 104 43.77 6.54 -18.81
C PRO A 104 44.59 5.26 -18.62
N GLU A 105 44.14 4.18 -19.28
CA GLU A 105 44.87 2.91 -19.26
C GLU A 105 46.29 3.13 -19.78
N PRO A 106 47.33 2.69 -19.05
CA PRO A 106 48.70 2.97 -19.43
C PRO A 106 49.00 2.34 -20.80
N GLU A 107 49.36 3.17 -21.79
CA GLU A 107 49.72 2.68 -23.11
C GLU A 107 50.90 1.70 -23.00
N PRO A 108 50.90 0.61 -23.79
CA PRO A 108 52.04 -0.28 -23.84
C PRO A 108 53.28 0.51 -24.28
N PRO A 109 54.46 0.30 -23.63
CA PRO A 109 55.66 1.04 -23.97
C PRO A 109 56.03 0.82 -25.43
N LYS A 110 55.95 1.89 -26.23
CA LYS A 110 56.32 1.89 -27.65
C LYS A 110 57.84 2.10 -27.79
N PRO A 111 58.50 1.46 -28.78
CA PRO A 111 59.88 1.79 -29.12
C PRO A 111 59.96 3.28 -29.47
N THR A 112 60.88 4.01 -28.85
CA THR A 112 61.12 5.42 -29.19
C THR A 112 62.00 5.52 -30.43
N ALA A 113 61.93 6.64 -31.15
CA ALA A 113 62.80 6.89 -32.32
C ALA A 113 64.30 6.78 -31.98
N ALA A 114 64.68 7.06 -30.74
CA ALA A 114 66.04 6.88 -30.23
C ALA A 114 66.44 5.39 -30.08
N HIS A 115 65.48 4.48 -29.87
CA HIS A 115 65.72 3.06 -29.67
C HIS A 115 64.68 2.18 -30.38
N PRO A 116 64.73 2.08 -31.72
CA PRO A 116 63.72 1.36 -32.52
C PRO A 116 63.71 -0.17 -32.28
N ARG A 117 64.76 -0.73 -31.67
CA ARG A 117 64.88 -2.16 -31.32
C ARG A 117 64.80 -2.45 -29.82
N ALA A 118 64.37 -1.48 -29.00
CA ALA A 118 64.51 -1.51 -27.52
C ALA A 118 64.01 -2.78 -26.82
N PHE A 119 63.05 -3.51 -27.40
CA PHE A 119 62.37 -4.62 -26.73
C PHE A 119 62.44 -5.97 -27.47
N ARG A 120 63.06 -6.04 -28.66
CA ARG A 120 63.17 -7.28 -29.45
C ARG A 120 64.63 -7.73 -29.49
N GLY A 121 64.97 -8.76 -28.71
CA GLY A 121 66.31 -9.36 -28.67
C GLY A 121 67.34 -8.64 -27.77
N THR A 122 66.93 -7.66 -26.97
CA THR A 122 67.78 -6.92 -26.02
C THR A 122 67.68 -7.50 -24.60
N LYS A 123 68.76 -7.39 -23.81
CA LYS A 123 68.79 -7.77 -22.38
C LYS A 123 67.83 -6.92 -21.52
N TYR A 124 67.35 -5.80 -22.05
CA TYR A 124 66.48 -4.85 -21.36
C TYR A 124 65.02 -5.29 -21.46
N LYS A 125 64.44 -5.73 -20.34
CA LYS A 125 63.00 -5.96 -20.24
C LYS A 125 62.25 -4.63 -20.39
N PRO A 126 61.06 -4.62 -21.02
CA PRO A 126 60.21 -3.43 -21.04
C PRO A 126 60.01 -2.90 -19.62
N PRO A 127 59.90 -1.56 -19.43
CA PRO A 127 59.49 -1.00 -18.15
C PRO A 127 58.23 -1.69 -17.68
N LYS A 128 58.16 -2.05 -16.39
CA LYS A 128 56.93 -2.59 -15.81
C LYS A 128 55.83 -1.54 -16.04
N LEU A 129 54.73 -1.94 -16.66
CA LEU A 129 53.55 -1.10 -16.79
C LEU A 129 53.21 -0.52 -15.41
N LYS A 130 52.99 0.79 -15.36
CA LYS A 130 52.61 1.48 -14.12
C LYS A 130 51.35 0.77 -13.60
N ARG A 131 51.42 0.22 -12.38
CA ARG A 131 50.25 -0.39 -11.76
C ARG A 131 49.18 0.70 -11.63
N THR A 132 47.98 0.41 -12.09
CA THR A 132 46.83 1.27 -11.87
C THR A 132 46.62 1.39 -10.37
N THR A 133 46.45 2.62 -9.89
CA THR A 133 46.15 2.83 -8.47
C THR A 133 44.73 2.31 -8.23
N PRO A 134 44.53 1.39 -7.27
CA PRO A 134 43.20 0.90 -6.93
C PRO A 134 42.29 2.05 -6.54
N VAL A 135 41.05 2.02 -7.02
CA VAL A 135 40.05 3.06 -6.76
C VAL A 135 38.94 2.48 -5.89
N ASN A 136 38.56 3.20 -4.84
CA ASN A 136 37.37 2.88 -4.07
C ASN A 136 36.13 3.50 -4.77
N LEU A 137 35.33 2.65 -5.42
CA LEU A 137 34.10 3.07 -6.09
C LEU A 137 32.91 3.20 -5.15
N GLN A 138 32.92 2.61 -3.95
CA GLN A 138 31.83 2.78 -2.97
C GLN A 138 31.57 4.26 -2.69
N MET A 139 32.63 5.02 -2.40
CA MET A 139 32.55 6.47 -2.18
C MET A 139 32.08 7.22 -3.42
N ALA A 140 32.50 6.79 -4.60
CA ALA A 140 32.10 7.42 -5.86
C ALA A 140 30.59 7.29 -6.10
N LEU A 141 29.99 6.14 -5.78
CA LEU A 141 28.57 5.87 -5.99
C LEU A 141 27.64 6.61 -4.99
N CYS A 142 28.18 7.20 -3.93
CA CYS A 142 27.42 8.03 -3.01
C CYS A 142 27.20 9.46 -3.53
N HIS A 143 27.94 9.90 -4.55
CA HIS A 143 27.84 11.25 -5.10
C HIS A 143 27.34 11.22 -6.55
N PRO A 144 26.29 11.99 -6.91
CA PRO A 144 25.71 11.96 -8.26
C PRO A 144 26.73 12.21 -9.38
N THR A 145 27.66 13.17 -9.19
CA THR A 145 28.70 13.49 -10.17
C THR A 145 29.67 12.34 -10.37
N ASN A 146 30.17 11.73 -9.30
CA ASN A 146 31.11 10.62 -9.38
C ASN A 146 30.43 9.34 -9.88
N GLN A 147 29.16 9.12 -9.51
CA GLN A 147 28.31 8.05 -10.06
C GLN A 147 28.20 8.19 -11.59
N ALA A 148 27.92 9.38 -12.10
CA ALA A 148 27.84 9.62 -13.54
C ALA A 148 29.18 9.34 -14.25
N ILE A 149 30.31 9.79 -13.69
CA ILE A 149 31.66 9.52 -14.25
C ILE A 149 31.94 8.02 -14.25
N ALA A 150 31.64 7.32 -13.15
CA ALA A 150 31.85 5.89 -13.02
C ALA A 150 31.04 5.11 -14.07
N LEU A 151 29.74 5.43 -14.18
CA LEU A 151 28.86 4.82 -15.18
C LEU A 151 29.34 5.09 -16.60
N GLN A 152 29.65 6.34 -16.96
CA GLN A 152 30.14 6.69 -18.30
C GLN A 152 31.40 5.91 -18.68
N THR A 153 32.34 5.77 -17.74
CA THR A 153 33.61 5.07 -17.98
C THR A 153 33.43 3.57 -18.14
N LEU A 154 32.50 2.97 -17.38
CA LEU A 154 32.22 1.54 -17.40
C LEU A 154 31.23 1.14 -18.52
N TRP A 155 30.45 2.07 -19.06
CA TRP A 155 29.38 1.78 -20.04
C TRP A 155 29.85 1.12 -21.34
N ARG A 156 31.15 1.22 -21.66
CA ARG A 156 31.78 0.50 -22.77
C ARG A 156 31.75 -1.03 -22.62
N TYR A 157 31.57 -1.54 -21.40
CA TYR A 157 31.49 -2.98 -21.11
C TYR A 157 30.05 -3.51 -21.01
N ARG A 158 29.05 -2.71 -21.38
CA ARG A 158 27.62 -3.03 -21.19
C ARG A 158 27.21 -4.37 -21.80
N ASP A 159 27.66 -4.70 -23.01
CA ASP A 159 27.28 -5.93 -23.69
C ASP A 159 27.78 -7.19 -22.95
N GLN A 160 28.98 -7.10 -22.35
CA GLN A 160 29.55 -8.18 -21.55
C GLN A 160 28.87 -8.31 -20.18
N ALA A 161 28.35 -7.21 -19.63
CA ALA A 161 27.65 -7.19 -18.35
C ALA A 161 26.25 -7.80 -18.40
N ILE A 162 25.63 -7.93 -19.58
CA ILE A 162 24.29 -8.53 -19.77
C ILE A 162 24.24 -9.92 -19.14
N LYS A 163 25.15 -10.81 -19.55
CA LYS A 163 25.18 -12.19 -19.06
C LYS A 163 25.34 -12.25 -17.55
N LEU A 164 26.26 -11.43 -17.00
CA LEU A 164 26.54 -11.41 -15.57
C LEU A 164 25.33 -10.94 -14.76
N LEU A 165 24.56 -9.96 -15.24
CA LEU A 165 23.32 -9.52 -14.58
C LEU A 165 22.23 -10.59 -14.67
N CYS A 166 22.05 -11.23 -15.82
CA CYS A 166 21.10 -12.33 -15.97
C CYS A 166 21.45 -13.52 -15.05
N ASP A 167 22.73 -13.87 -14.95
CA ASP A 167 23.24 -14.94 -14.06
C ASP A 167 22.99 -14.60 -12.57
N LEU A 168 22.91 -13.31 -12.23
CA LEU A 168 22.54 -12.84 -10.90
C LEU A 168 21.02 -12.83 -10.65
N GLY A 169 20.20 -13.19 -11.64
CA GLY A 169 18.74 -13.29 -11.55
C GLY A 169 17.98 -12.02 -11.92
N TYR A 170 18.59 -11.08 -12.64
CA TYR A 170 17.85 -9.96 -13.24
C TYR A 170 17.14 -10.40 -14.52
N GLU A 171 15.95 -9.85 -14.79
CA GLU A 171 15.15 -10.23 -15.95
C GLU A 171 15.83 -9.84 -17.27
N PRO A 172 16.04 -10.79 -18.21
CA PRO A 172 16.76 -10.52 -19.45
C PRO A 172 16.15 -9.40 -20.29
N VAL A 173 14.83 -9.26 -20.32
CA VAL A 173 14.14 -8.21 -21.10
C VAL A 173 14.52 -6.82 -20.57
N GLN A 174 14.52 -6.64 -19.24
CA GLN A 174 14.85 -5.37 -18.58
C GLN A 174 16.34 -5.04 -18.73
N VAL A 175 17.21 -6.04 -18.55
CA VAL A 175 18.66 -5.87 -18.73
C VAL A 175 18.98 -5.47 -20.17
N ASN A 176 18.41 -6.15 -21.16
CA ASN A 176 18.64 -5.80 -22.57
C ASN A 176 18.12 -4.40 -22.90
N ALA A 177 16.96 -4.00 -22.38
CA ALA A 177 16.42 -2.66 -22.57
C ALA A 177 17.34 -1.56 -21.97
N LEU A 178 17.90 -1.80 -20.78
CA LEU A 178 18.90 -0.91 -20.18
C LEU A 178 20.16 -0.82 -21.05
N MET A 179 20.70 -1.96 -21.50
CA MET A 179 21.96 -2.00 -22.24
C MET A 179 21.84 -1.53 -23.71
N ALA A 180 20.62 -1.47 -24.25
CA ALA A 180 20.34 -0.86 -25.55
C ALA A 180 20.54 0.67 -25.53
N LEU A 181 20.61 1.31 -24.36
CA LEU A 181 20.85 2.75 -24.25
C LEU A 181 22.30 3.08 -24.65
N SER A 182 22.45 4.05 -25.56
CA SER A 182 23.76 4.52 -26.03
C SER A 182 24.59 5.20 -24.93
N ILE A 183 23.91 5.79 -23.95
CA ILE A 183 24.50 6.53 -22.82
C ILE A 183 23.92 5.94 -21.53
N PRO A 184 24.70 5.81 -20.43
CA PRO A 184 24.16 5.34 -19.16
C PRO A 184 23.06 6.29 -18.64
N PRO A 185 21.92 5.77 -18.17
CA PRO A 185 20.93 6.58 -17.47
C PRO A 185 21.48 7.05 -16.11
N ALA A 186 21.01 8.21 -15.64
CA ALA A 186 21.39 8.74 -14.33
C ALA A 186 20.95 7.81 -13.18
N GLU A 187 19.79 7.18 -13.35
CA GLU A 187 19.16 6.27 -12.39
C GLU A 187 18.89 4.92 -13.09
N PRO A 188 19.88 4.01 -13.16
CA PRO A 188 19.72 2.71 -13.83
C PRO A 188 18.62 1.82 -13.23
N ASN A 189 18.31 2.02 -11.95
CA ASN A 189 17.23 1.33 -11.26
C ASN A 189 15.87 1.59 -11.93
N LEU A 190 15.60 2.81 -12.43
CA LEU A 190 14.35 3.14 -13.12
C LEU A 190 14.13 2.25 -14.34
N CYS A 191 15.19 2.10 -15.15
CA CYS A 191 15.14 1.32 -16.39
C CYS A 191 15.06 -0.19 -16.12
N LEU A 192 15.68 -0.67 -15.03
CA LEU A 192 15.63 -2.08 -14.66
C LEU A 192 14.32 -2.47 -13.98
N GLN A 193 13.68 -1.57 -13.25
CA GLN A 193 12.48 -1.90 -12.48
C GLN A 193 11.17 -1.62 -13.24
N HIS A 194 11.20 -0.75 -14.26
CA HIS A 194 10.01 -0.31 -14.99
C HIS A 194 10.25 -0.36 -16.50
N SER A 195 9.69 -1.38 -17.16
CA SER A 195 9.86 -1.58 -18.60
C SER A 195 9.06 -0.60 -19.46
N ASP A 196 8.01 -0.01 -18.91
CA ASP A 196 7.08 0.93 -19.57
C ASP A 196 7.47 2.41 -19.35
N LEU A 197 8.69 2.67 -18.87
CA LEU A 197 9.20 4.00 -18.56
C LEU A 197 9.25 4.91 -19.81
N PRO A 198 8.50 6.03 -19.86
CA PRO A 198 8.55 6.96 -20.97
C PRO A 198 9.89 7.72 -21.02
N PRO A 199 10.36 8.18 -22.20
CA PRO A 199 11.64 8.86 -22.33
C PRO A 199 11.81 10.09 -21.41
N GLN A 200 10.74 10.84 -21.19
CA GLN A 200 10.71 12.06 -20.37
C GLN A 200 10.95 11.76 -18.88
N ALA A 201 10.48 10.61 -18.41
CA ALA A 201 10.64 10.18 -17.02
C ALA A 201 12.09 9.81 -16.66
N LYS A 202 12.93 9.46 -17.64
CA LYS A 202 14.34 9.08 -17.42
C LYS A 202 15.19 10.19 -16.82
N SER A 203 14.77 11.45 -16.97
CA SER A 203 15.43 12.63 -16.40
C SER A 203 14.75 13.19 -15.16
N GLN A 204 13.64 12.59 -14.71
CA GLN A 204 12.87 13.10 -13.57
C GLN A 204 13.65 12.92 -12.27
N ARG A 205 13.81 14.01 -11.51
CA ARG A 205 14.33 13.96 -10.15
C ARG A 205 13.19 13.85 -9.17
N PHE A 206 13.20 12.79 -8.36
CA PHE A 206 12.23 12.61 -7.29
C PHE A 206 12.65 13.37 -6.03
N PRO A 207 11.69 13.79 -5.18
CA PRO A 207 11.98 14.24 -3.82
C PRO A 207 12.78 13.19 -3.06
N SER A 208 13.73 13.62 -2.21
CA SER A 208 14.61 12.70 -1.46
C SER A 208 13.81 11.75 -0.56
N THR A 209 12.81 12.26 0.16
CA THR A 209 11.94 11.45 1.03
C THR A 209 11.11 10.44 0.24
N PHE A 210 10.59 10.81 -0.94
CA PHE A 210 9.92 9.87 -1.84
C PHE A 210 10.89 8.79 -2.32
N ARG A 211 12.09 9.19 -2.78
CA ARG A 211 13.13 8.30 -3.28
C ARG A 211 13.60 7.29 -2.23
N GLU A 212 13.69 7.70 -0.97
CA GLU A 212 14.18 6.88 0.13
C GLU A 212 13.11 6.02 0.79
N GLU A 213 11.86 6.48 0.91
CA GLU A 213 10.85 5.81 1.75
C GLU A 213 9.73 5.13 0.97
N ILE A 214 9.41 5.61 -0.23
CA ILE A 214 8.24 5.15 -1.01
C ILE A 214 8.68 4.49 -2.31
N TRP A 215 9.57 5.11 -3.07
CA TRP A 215 10.00 4.65 -4.38
C TRP A 215 10.45 3.17 -4.41
N PRO A 216 11.30 2.71 -3.47
CA PRO A 216 11.78 1.33 -3.50
C PRO A 216 10.68 0.29 -3.28
N LEU A 217 9.55 0.70 -2.70
CA LEU A 217 8.37 -0.14 -2.44
C LEU A 217 7.49 -0.33 -3.68
N LEU A 218 7.67 0.50 -4.71
CA LEU A 218 6.90 0.45 -5.96
C LEU A 218 7.55 -0.44 -7.02
N ARG A 219 8.63 -1.14 -6.66
CA ARG A 219 9.40 -1.99 -7.58
C ARG A 219 8.50 -3.01 -8.28
N GLY A 220 8.58 -3.05 -9.61
CA GLY A 220 7.83 -3.99 -10.44
C GLY A 220 6.40 -3.57 -10.74
N LEU A 221 5.92 -2.44 -10.18
CA LEU A 221 4.65 -1.85 -10.61
C LEU A 221 4.83 -1.12 -11.96
N PRO A 222 3.77 -1.03 -12.79
CA PRO A 222 3.79 -0.20 -13.99
C PRO A 222 4.09 1.27 -13.69
N TRP A 223 4.70 1.98 -14.64
CA TRP A 223 5.09 3.38 -14.47
C TRP A 223 3.91 4.31 -14.17
N TYR A 224 2.73 4.10 -14.77
CA TYR A 224 1.56 4.94 -14.45
C TYR A 224 1.15 4.85 -12.97
N ARG A 225 1.43 3.73 -12.28
CA ARG A 225 1.20 3.57 -10.84
C ARG A 225 2.24 4.33 -10.01
N VAL A 226 3.47 4.42 -10.50
CA VAL A 226 4.52 5.26 -9.91
C VAL A 226 4.11 6.73 -9.96
N GLU A 227 3.66 7.19 -11.12
CA GLU A 227 3.20 8.57 -11.31
C GLU A 227 2.01 8.88 -10.41
N ALA A 228 1.02 7.98 -10.33
CA ALA A 228 -0.10 8.10 -9.41
C ALA A 228 0.36 8.18 -7.94
N THR A 229 1.34 7.37 -7.54
CA THR A 229 1.90 7.42 -6.18
C THR A 229 2.64 8.72 -5.90
N LEU A 230 3.38 9.26 -6.89
CA LEU A 230 4.02 10.56 -6.75
C LEU A 230 2.99 11.70 -6.66
N ALA A 231 1.89 11.62 -7.41
CA ALA A 231 0.79 12.57 -7.29
C ALA A 231 0.17 12.53 -5.89
N LEU A 232 -0.08 11.32 -5.35
CA LEU A 232 -0.55 11.12 -3.98
C LEU A 232 0.46 11.65 -2.94
N PHE A 233 1.76 11.48 -3.17
CA PHE A 233 2.80 12.01 -2.30
C PHE A 233 2.72 13.54 -2.15
N TRP A 234 2.42 14.26 -3.24
CA TRP A 234 2.21 15.70 -3.21
C TRP A 234 0.86 16.09 -2.62
N HIS A 235 -0.21 15.41 -3.04
CA HIS A 235 -1.57 15.68 -2.58
C HIS A 235 -1.73 15.51 -1.07
N LEU A 236 -1.19 14.43 -0.51
CA LEU A 236 -1.18 14.15 0.93
C LEU A 236 -0.09 14.93 1.69
N LYS A 237 0.66 15.82 1.02
CA LYS A 237 1.77 16.60 1.59
C LYS A 237 2.77 15.75 2.36
N LEU A 238 3.07 14.54 1.86
CA LEU A 238 3.96 13.60 2.55
C LEU A 238 5.39 14.11 2.67
N HIS A 239 5.78 15.17 1.95
CA HIS A 239 7.08 15.82 2.13
C HIS A 239 7.16 16.63 3.44
N GLU A 240 6.03 17.12 3.95
CA GLU A 240 5.94 17.91 5.20
C GLU A 240 5.58 17.01 6.39
N ASP A 241 4.63 16.08 6.20
CA ASP A 241 4.15 15.22 7.27
C ASP A 241 4.96 13.91 7.35
N SER A 242 5.90 13.86 8.29
CA SER A 242 6.73 12.67 8.51
C SER A 242 5.97 11.47 9.08
N GLU A 243 4.90 11.71 9.84
CA GLU A 243 4.15 10.65 10.52
C GLU A 243 3.21 9.95 9.53
N LEU A 244 2.48 10.72 8.74
CA LEU A 244 1.68 10.20 7.64
C LEU A 244 2.57 9.50 6.61
N ARG A 245 3.73 10.09 6.25
CA ARG A 245 4.69 9.45 5.33
C ARG A 245 5.22 8.12 5.86
N ALA A 246 5.57 8.03 7.14
CA ALA A 246 6.02 6.77 7.75
C ALA A 246 4.92 5.69 7.71
N THR A 247 3.67 6.10 7.91
CA THR A 247 2.48 5.23 7.85
C THR A 247 2.22 4.76 6.42
N VAL A 248 2.26 5.65 5.42
CA VAL A 248 2.12 5.30 3.99
C VAL A 248 3.23 4.34 3.56
N SER A 249 4.47 4.62 3.95
CA SER A 249 5.61 3.76 3.60
C SER A 249 5.45 2.38 4.21
N LYS A 250 4.95 2.28 5.44
CA LYS A 250 4.63 0.98 6.07
C LYS A 250 3.50 0.25 5.35
N PHE A 251 2.45 0.98 4.95
CA PHE A 251 1.31 0.43 4.22
C PHE A 251 1.72 -0.20 2.89
N LEU A 252 2.51 0.53 2.10
CA LEU A 252 3.06 0.02 0.85
C LEU A 252 4.03 -1.15 1.07
N ALA A 253 4.84 -1.11 2.14
CA ALA A 253 5.77 -2.20 2.45
C ALA A 253 5.08 -3.50 2.86
N GLN A 254 3.94 -3.43 3.55
CA GLN A 254 3.15 -4.61 3.93
C GLN A 254 2.29 -5.16 2.80
N SER A 255 1.90 -4.30 1.85
CA SER A 255 1.08 -4.67 0.70
C SER A 255 1.74 -4.23 -0.60
N PRO A 256 2.82 -4.89 -1.05
CA PRO A 256 3.55 -4.56 -2.29
C PRO A 256 2.77 -5.06 -3.53
N ASN A 257 1.48 -4.71 -3.59
CA ASN A 257 0.54 -5.11 -4.62
C ASN A 257 -0.15 -3.85 -5.18
N PRO A 258 -0.76 -3.93 -6.37
CA PRO A 258 -1.46 -2.78 -6.94
C PRO A 258 -2.64 -2.30 -6.10
N PHE A 259 -3.23 -3.16 -5.26
CA PHE A 259 -4.42 -2.84 -4.47
C PHE A 259 -4.14 -1.79 -3.38
N ALA A 260 -2.93 -1.76 -2.83
CA ALA A 260 -2.55 -0.75 -1.86
C ALA A 260 -2.70 0.68 -2.42
N LEU A 261 -2.39 0.88 -3.70
CA LEU A 261 -2.55 2.19 -4.34
C LEU A 261 -4.02 2.55 -4.55
N ASP A 262 -4.87 1.57 -4.92
CA ASP A 262 -6.30 1.79 -5.07
C ASP A 262 -6.92 2.25 -3.73
N TRP A 263 -6.59 1.57 -2.62
CA TRP A 263 -7.00 1.97 -1.28
C TRP A 263 -6.44 3.35 -0.87
N LEU A 264 -5.16 3.62 -1.13
CA LEU A 264 -4.54 4.90 -0.79
C LEU A 264 -5.20 6.06 -1.54
N GLN A 265 -5.61 5.85 -2.80
CA GLN A 265 -6.33 6.85 -3.57
C GLN A 265 -7.69 7.17 -2.94
N GLN A 266 -8.47 6.15 -2.56
CA GLN A 266 -9.77 6.36 -1.91
C GLN A 266 -9.64 7.10 -0.57
N ILE A 267 -8.59 6.82 0.20
CA ILE A 267 -8.29 7.54 1.44
C ILE A 267 -7.90 8.99 1.16
N ALA A 268 -7.10 9.23 0.12
CA ALA A 268 -6.62 10.56 -0.26
C ALA A 268 -7.73 11.50 -0.77
N GLU A 269 -8.83 10.94 -1.27
CA GLU A 269 -10.03 11.69 -1.69
C GLU A 269 -10.87 12.19 -0.50
N GLN A 270 -10.60 11.70 0.73
CA GLN A 270 -11.30 12.15 1.93
C GLN A 270 -10.79 13.51 2.43
N PRO A 271 -11.51 14.19 3.33
CA PRO A 271 -10.99 15.34 4.06
C PRO A 271 -9.70 15.00 4.83
N SER A 272 -8.79 15.96 4.93
CA SER A 272 -7.43 15.74 5.44
C SER A 272 -7.35 15.27 6.89
N GLU A 273 -8.33 15.63 7.71
CA GLU A 273 -8.46 15.21 9.10
C GLU A 273 -8.69 13.70 9.25
N HIS A 274 -9.15 13.01 8.19
CA HIS A 274 -9.44 11.58 8.20
C HIS A 274 -8.33 10.72 7.58
N HIS A 275 -7.41 11.32 6.82
CA HIS A 275 -6.36 10.59 6.09
C HIS A 275 -5.56 9.66 6.99
N PHE A 276 -5.08 10.21 8.12
CA PHE A 276 -4.21 9.49 9.04
C PHE A 276 -4.92 8.31 9.70
N ILE A 277 -6.14 8.52 10.21
CA ILE A 277 -6.89 7.48 10.92
C ILE A 277 -7.34 6.36 9.98
N LEU A 278 -7.83 6.70 8.79
CA LEU A 278 -8.22 5.70 7.79
C LEU A 278 -7.01 4.87 7.33
N LEU A 279 -5.86 5.51 7.13
CA LEU A 279 -4.64 4.81 6.72
C LEU A 279 -4.13 3.85 7.79
N ILE A 280 -4.15 4.25 9.06
CA ILE A 280 -3.79 3.35 10.16
C ILE A 280 -4.73 2.16 10.21
N PHE A 281 -6.04 2.37 10.12
CA PHE A 281 -6.99 1.25 10.16
C PHE A 281 -6.85 0.35 8.95
N ALA A 282 -6.67 0.91 7.75
CA ALA A 282 -6.41 0.16 6.53
C ALA A 282 -5.17 -0.73 6.65
N LEU A 283 -4.08 -0.17 7.20
CA LEU A 283 -2.84 -0.88 7.49
C LEU A 283 -3.06 -2.02 8.49
N GLU A 284 -3.61 -1.71 9.67
CA GLU A 284 -3.71 -2.67 10.77
C GLU A 284 -4.72 -3.80 10.49
N LEU A 285 -5.80 -3.47 9.78
CA LEU A 285 -6.76 -4.46 9.29
C LEU A 285 -6.25 -5.23 8.07
N ASN A 286 -5.12 -4.83 7.47
CA ASN A 286 -4.57 -5.42 6.24
C ASN A 286 -5.56 -5.41 5.07
N VAL A 287 -6.35 -4.34 4.90
CA VAL A 287 -7.43 -4.28 3.89
C VAL A 287 -6.89 -4.38 2.46
N ALA A 288 -5.67 -3.90 2.22
CA ALA A 288 -5.01 -3.94 0.92
C ALA A 288 -4.50 -5.34 0.49
N ARG A 289 -4.83 -6.41 1.22
CA ARG A 289 -4.65 -7.78 0.71
C ARG A 289 -5.64 -8.16 -0.39
N SER A 290 -6.74 -7.41 -0.48
CA SER A 290 -7.80 -7.59 -1.46
C SER A 290 -7.96 -6.32 -2.31
N PRO A 291 -8.49 -6.43 -3.53
CA PRO A 291 -8.87 -5.26 -4.33
C PRO A 291 -9.77 -4.31 -3.54
N CYS A 292 -9.61 -3.01 -3.73
CA CYS A 292 -10.53 -2.03 -3.15
C CYS A 292 -11.94 -2.25 -3.73
N PRO A 293 -12.96 -2.53 -2.90
CA PRO A 293 -14.32 -2.73 -3.40
C PRO A 293 -14.84 -1.48 -4.13
N ILE A 294 -15.71 -1.69 -5.10
CA ILE A 294 -16.43 -0.59 -5.78
C ILE A 294 -17.40 0.05 -4.76
N GLY A 295 -17.45 1.38 -4.71
CA GLY A 295 -18.34 2.15 -3.82
C GLY A 295 -17.78 2.42 -2.42
N VAL A 296 -16.49 2.13 -2.16
CA VAL A 296 -15.82 2.50 -0.90
C VAL A 296 -15.81 4.00 -0.68
N ASP A 297 -15.69 4.81 -1.73
CA ASP A 297 -15.79 6.27 -1.63
C ASP A 297 -17.13 6.71 -1.04
N GLU A 298 -18.22 6.03 -1.40
CA GLU A 298 -19.56 6.33 -0.86
C GLU A 298 -19.68 5.97 0.61
N VAL A 299 -19.04 4.88 1.06
CA VAL A 299 -18.96 4.53 2.49
C VAL A 299 -18.20 5.60 3.26
N PHE A 300 -17.07 6.08 2.72
CA PHE A 300 -16.30 7.13 3.38
C PHE A 300 -17.01 8.49 3.39
N LYS A 301 -17.73 8.84 2.31
CA LYS A 301 -18.60 10.02 2.27
C LYS A 301 -19.70 9.94 3.33
N ALA A 302 -20.39 8.79 3.43
CA ALA A 302 -21.40 8.58 4.45
C ALA A 302 -20.80 8.67 5.88
N LEU A 303 -19.62 8.11 6.10
CA LEU A 303 -18.92 8.25 7.39
C LEU A 303 -18.63 9.72 7.73
N HIS A 304 -18.18 10.50 6.76
CA HIS A 304 -17.91 11.92 6.97
C HIS A 304 -19.18 12.72 7.29
N GLU A 305 -20.27 12.41 6.60
CA GLU A 305 -21.55 13.11 6.75
C GLU A 305 -22.26 12.77 8.06
N TYR A 306 -22.29 11.49 8.45
CA TYR A 306 -23.14 11.00 9.53
C TYR A 306 -22.40 10.68 10.84
N ALA A 307 -21.09 10.39 10.80
CA ALA A 307 -20.37 10.06 12.03
C ALA A 307 -19.87 11.33 12.74
N SER A 308 -20.20 11.47 14.02
CA SER A 308 -19.60 12.52 14.85
C SER A 308 -18.09 12.29 15.02
N VAL A 309 -17.34 13.34 15.35
CA VAL A 309 -15.88 13.28 15.56
C VAL A 309 -15.48 12.18 16.57
N GLU A 310 -16.28 11.99 17.62
CA GLU A 310 -16.03 10.98 18.67
C GLU A 310 -16.27 9.55 18.17
N ARG A 311 -17.15 9.36 17.18
CA ARG A 311 -17.60 8.04 16.71
C ARG A 311 -16.93 7.60 15.44
N TYR A 312 -16.50 8.54 14.61
CA TYR A 312 -15.80 8.29 13.36
C TYR A 312 -14.73 7.20 13.49
N PRO A 313 -13.85 7.20 14.53
CA PRO A 313 -12.88 6.12 14.70
C PRO A 313 -13.48 4.72 14.79
N LYS A 314 -14.51 4.54 15.61
CA LYS A 314 -15.16 3.25 15.85
C LYS A 314 -15.85 2.74 14.58
N TRP A 315 -16.61 3.63 13.94
CA TRP A 315 -17.33 3.29 12.71
C TRP A 315 -16.35 2.97 11.58
N ALA A 316 -15.36 3.84 11.33
CA ALA A 316 -14.37 3.60 10.28
C ALA A 316 -13.63 2.27 10.47
N TYR A 317 -13.24 1.94 11.71
CA TYR A 317 -12.58 0.67 12.01
C TYR A 317 -13.49 -0.54 11.72
N SER A 318 -14.73 -0.55 12.24
CA SER A 318 -15.67 -1.65 12.04
C SER A 318 -16.03 -1.84 10.56
N LEU A 319 -16.22 -0.74 9.82
CA LEU A 319 -16.60 -0.80 8.40
C LEU A 319 -15.43 -1.20 7.50
N LEU A 320 -14.20 -0.74 7.78
CA LEU A 320 -13.01 -1.25 7.07
C LEU A 320 -12.79 -2.75 7.33
N ALA A 321 -13.08 -3.23 8.54
CA ALA A 321 -13.00 -4.65 8.86
C ALA A 321 -14.06 -5.46 8.08
N ALA A 322 -15.28 -4.92 7.97
CA ALA A 322 -16.34 -5.48 7.16
C ALA A 322 -15.97 -5.53 5.66
N LEU A 323 -15.44 -4.44 5.11
CA LEU A 323 -14.98 -4.36 3.71
C LEU A 323 -13.88 -5.38 3.41
N ARG A 324 -12.92 -5.57 4.33
CA ARG A 324 -11.92 -6.63 4.24
C ARG A 324 -12.57 -8.02 4.18
N ASP A 325 -13.63 -8.21 4.96
CA ASP A 325 -14.58 -9.33 4.94
C ASP A 325 -15.22 -9.64 3.58
N GLY A 326 -15.09 -8.72 2.62
CA GLY A 326 -15.84 -8.77 1.37
C GLY A 326 -17.28 -8.30 1.54
N ILE A 327 -17.60 -7.60 2.63
CA ILE A 327 -18.96 -7.08 2.83
C ILE A 327 -19.25 -5.97 1.83
N SER A 328 -20.45 -6.01 1.24
CA SER A 328 -20.88 -5.05 0.22
C SER A 328 -20.75 -3.60 0.71
N ALA A 329 -20.06 -2.76 -0.07
CA ALA A 329 -19.90 -1.34 0.24
C ALA A 329 -21.25 -0.61 0.25
N SER A 330 -22.18 -0.95 -0.65
CA SER A 330 -23.52 -0.34 -0.66
C SER A 330 -24.30 -0.65 0.61
N TYR A 331 -24.24 -1.90 1.09
CA TYR A 331 -24.89 -2.31 2.33
C TYR A 331 -24.32 -1.58 3.56
N LEU A 332 -23.00 -1.40 3.60
CA LEU A 332 -22.31 -0.66 4.67
C LEU A 332 -22.65 0.84 4.64
N ARG A 333 -22.63 1.46 3.45
CA ARG A 333 -23.05 2.86 3.25
C ARG A 333 -24.46 3.09 3.78
N ASP A 334 -25.41 2.21 3.40
CA ASP A 334 -26.80 2.34 3.82
C ASP A 334 -26.96 2.12 5.33
N GLY A 335 -26.16 1.23 5.92
CA GLY A 335 -26.10 1.08 7.38
C GLY A 335 -25.62 2.34 8.09
N VAL A 336 -24.61 3.02 7.54
CA VAL A 336 -24.10 4.31 8.07
C VAL A 336 -25.17 5.39 7.96
N HIS A 337 -25.88 5.48 6.84
CA HIS A 337 -27.00 6.41 6.66
C HIS A 337 -28.09 6.17 7.72
N LEU A 338 -28.54 4.91 7.88
CA LEU A 338 -29.54 4.55 8.89
C LEU A 338 -29.07 4.89 10.31
N ALA A 339 -27.81 4.61 10.63
CA ALA A 339 -27.25 4.93 11.93
C ALA A 339 -27.19 6.45 12.14
N GLY A 340 -26.80 7.23 11.13
CA GLY A 340 -26.77 8.68 11.19
C GLY A 340 -28.12 9.31 11.51
N GLU A 341 -29.15 8.88 10.80
CA GLU A 341 -30.51 9.42 10.88
C GLU A 341 -31.25 8.98 12.17
N TRP A 342 -31.21 7.69 12.52
CA TRP A 342 -32.05 7.15 13.60
C TRP A 342 -31.27 6.69 14.82
N ALA A 343 -29.99 6.34 14.69
CA ALA A 343 -29.26 5.63 15.74
C ALA A 343 -27.80 6.07 15.87
N ALA A 344 -27.59 7.36 16.06
CA ALA A 344 -26.26 7.94 15.95
C ALA A 344 -25.24 7.29 16.93
N HIS A 345 -25.71 6.76 18.05
CA HIS A 345 -24.88 6.07 19.07
C HIS A 345 -24.59 4.59 18.77
N TYR A 346 -25.06 4.06 17.64
CA TYR A 346 -24.94 2.66 17.30
C TYR A 346 -23.46 2.25 17.13
N PRO A 347 -23.01 1.15 17.75
CA PRO A 347 -21.59 0.82 17.82
C PRO A 347 -21.02 0.11 16.58
N PHE A 348 -21.84 -0.29 15.61
CA PHE A 348 -21.46 -1.22 14.51
C PHE A 348 -20.70 -2.45 15.02
N LYS A 349 -21.44 -3.44 15.51
CA LYS A 349 -20.89 -4.76 15.83
C LYS A 349 -20.82 -5.56 14.53
N TYR A 350 -19.60 -5.86 14.09
CA TYR A 350 -19.24 -6.65 12.90
C TYR A 350 -20.41 -7.01 11.95
N PRO A 351 -20.67 -6.17 10.93
CA PRO A 351 -21.75 -6.40 9.98
C PRO A 351 -21.63 -7.80 9.34
N LYS A 352 -22.76 -8.39 8.93
CA LYS A 352 -22.79 -9.63 8.11
C LYS A 352 -23.12 -9.27 6.66
N GLN A 353 -22.75 -10.12 5.71
CA GLN A 353 -23.04 -9.89 4.28
C GLN A 353 -24.55 -9.87 4.01
N CYS A 354 -24.98 -8.93 3.16
CA CYS A 354 -26.35 -8.83 2.64
C CYS A 354 -26.28 -8.31 1.19
N ASP A 355 -26.79 -9.10 0.24
CA ASP A 355 -26.75 -8.76 -1.19
C ASP A 355 -28.03 -8.05 -1.67
N ASP A 356 -29.13 -8.18 -0.92
CA ASP A 356 -30.49 -7.78 -1.29
C ASP A 356 -31.02 -6.60 -0.45
N PHE A 357 -30.15 -5.90 0.27
CA PHE A 357 -30.55 -4.77 1.10
C PHE A 357 -31.11 -3.61 0.27
N SER A 358 -32.21 -3.01 0.76
CA SER A 358 -32.81 -1.81 0.18
C SER A 358 -33.10 -0.78 1.26
N LEU A 359 -32.29 0.29 1.31
CA LEU A 359 -32.48 1.41 2.22
C LEU A 359 -33.90 1.99 2.10
N LYS A 360 -34.35 2.22 0.87
CA LYS A 360 -35.67 2.78 0.56
C LYS A 360 -36.81 1.99 1.21
N GLU A 361 -36.75 0.65 1.15
CA GLU A 361 -37.82 -0.18 1.71
C GLU A 361 -37.80 -0.15 3.24
N VAL A 362 -36.62 -0.08 3.84
CA VAL A 362 -36.48 0.07 5.31
C VAL A 362 -37.01 1.43 5.75
N GLU A 363 -36.58 2.53 5.12
CA GLU A 363 -37.04 3.88 5.42
C GLU A 363 -38.55 4.04 5.25
N ASN A 364 -39.12 3.44 4.21
CA ASN A 364 -40.56 3.42 3.98
C ASN A 364 -41.32 2.85 5.19
N VAL A 365 -40.80 1.83 5.87
CA VAL A 365 -41.41 1.31 7.09
C VAL A 365 -41.12 2.23 8.28
N LEU A 366 -39.88 2.68 8.45
CA LEU A 366 -39.46 3.49 9.60
C LEU A 366 -40.22 4.83 9.69
N TYR A 367 -40.42 5.53 8.57
CA TYR A 367 -41.16 6.82 8.54
C TYR A 367 -42.66 6.70 8.88
N ARG A 368 -43.21 5.48 8.98
CA ARG A 368 -44.61 5.25 9.37
C ARG A 368 -44.78 4.90 10.85
N LEU A 369 -43.69 4.71 11.55
CA LEU A 369 -43.69 4.49 12.99
C LEU A 369 -43.72 5.84 13.73
N PRO A 370 -44.30 5.89 14.94
CA PRO A 370 -44.24 7.10 15.74
C PRO A 370 -42.80 7.41 16.15
N ASP A 371 -42.46 8.68 16.28
CA ASP A 371 -41.20 9.15 16.87
C ASP A 371 -41.17 8.76 18.37
N ASP A 372 -40.61 7.60 18.65
CA ASP A 372 -40.40 7.03 19.99
C ASP A 372 -38.93 6.62 20.14
N GLU A 373 -38.41 6.57 21.37
CA GLU A 373 -37.03 6.19 21.68
C GLU A 373 -36.66 4.82 21.09
N ASN A 374 -37.65 3.93 20.95
CA ASN A 374 -37.52 2.59 20.37
C ASN A 374 -37.23 2.59 18.86
N LEU A 375 -37.49 3.69 18.13
CA LEU A 375 -37.26 3.78 16.69
C LEU A 375 -35.77 3.61 16.35
N THR A 376 -34.90 4.12 17.22
CA THR A 376 -33.44 3.98 17.20
C THR A 376 -33.01 2.51 17.13
N GLU A 377 -33.47 1.70 18.08
CA GLU A 377 -33.14 0.28 18.16
C GLU A 377 -33.74 -0.47 16.97
N MET A 378 -34.97 -0.11 16.58
CA MET A 378 -35.68 -0.77 15.50
C MET A 378 -35.01 -0.56 14.15
N ALA A 379 -34.51 0.63 13.83
CA ALA A 379 -33.82 0.92 12.57
C ALA A 379 -32.59 0.02 12.39
N MET A 380 -31.70 -0.01 13.38
CA MET A 380 -30.46 -0.80 13.27
C MET A 380 -30.71 -2.30 13.37
N THR A 381 -31.70 -2.74 14.15
CA THR A 381 -32.05 -4.16 14.20
C THR A 381 -32.71 -4.62 12.89
N THR A 382 -33.44 -3.74 12.20
CA THR A 382 -33.97 -4.02 10.84
C THR A 382 -32.82 -4.21 9.84
N TRP A 383 -31.82 -3.34 9.88
CA TRP A 383 -30.62 -3.46 9.06
C TRP A 383 -29.86 -4.77 9.34
N GLU A 384 -29.60 -5.09 10.61
CA GLU A 384 -28.96 -6.36 11.00
C GLU A 384 -29.79 -7.59 10.58
N ALA A 385 -31.12 -7.51 10.71
CA ALA A 385 -32.02 -8.60 10.33
C ALA A 385 -31.93 -8.91 8.83
N ALA A 386 -31.73 -7.90 7.98
CA ALA A 386 -31.58 -8.09 6.54
C ALA A 386 -30.37 -8.97 6.18
N ALA A 387 -29.25 -8.81 6.89
CA ALA A 387 -28.08 -9.68 6.70
C ALA A 387 -28.25 -11.10 7.27
N LYS A 388 -29.19 -11.30 8.22
CA LYS A 388 -29.45 -12.61 8.84
C LYS A 388 -30.56 -13.39 8.14
N LEU A 389 -31.50 -12.72 7.49
CA LEU A 389 -32.71 -13.31 6.93
C LEU A 389 -32.76 -13.06 5.41
N ALA A 390 -32.44 -14.07 4.61
CA ALA A 390 -32.45 -13.92 3.16
C ALA A 390 -33.84 -13.53 2.62
N GLY A 391 -33.91 -12.51 1.75
CA GLY A 391 -35.15 -11.96 1.21
C GLY A 391 -35.94 -11.11 2.21
N PHE A 392 -35.31 -10.58 3.25
CA PHE A 392 -35.98 -9.74 4.25
C PHE A 392 -36.52 -8.44 3.63
N CYS A 393 -35.70 -7.74 2.83
CA CYS A 393 -36.15 -6.53 2.13
C CYS A 393 -37.23 -6.84 1.09
N GLU A 394 -37.25 -8.03 0.47
CA GLU A 394 -38.36 -8.47 -0.40
C GLU A 394 -39.67 -8.59 0.38
N VAL A 395 -39.61 -9.13 1.61
CA VAL A 395 -40.77 -9.22 2.51
C VAL A 395 -41.24 -7.82 2.91
N LEU A 396 -40.33 -6.90 3.24
CA LEU A 396 -40.70 -5.52 3.53
C LEU A 396 -41.38 -4.86 2.32
N ALA A 397 -40.84 -5.05 1.11
CA ALA A 397 -41.41 -4.48 -0.12
C ALA A 397 -42.80 -5.07 -0.48
N ALA A 398 -43.04 -6.34 -0.12
CA ALA A 398 -44.29 -7.02 -0.44
C ALA A 398 -45.48 -6.61 0.46
N ILE A 399 -45.21 -6.06 1.65
CA ILE A 399 -46.25 -5.64 2.61
C ILE A 399 -46.80 -4.27 2.21
N ASN A 400 -48.12 -4.13 2.15
CA ASN A 400 -48.75 -2.83 1.93
C ASN A 400 -48.88 -2.06 3.25
N TRP A 401 -47.78 -1.43 3.67
CA TRP A 401 -47.68 -0.69 4.94
C TRP A 401 -48.69 0.44 5.09
N SER A 402 -49.20 1.04 4.00
CA SER A 402 -50.22 2.10 4.08
C SER A 402 -51.59 1.62 4.58
N ASN A 403 -51.84 0.31 4.58
CA ASN A 403 -53.09 -0.27 5.09
C ASN A 403 -53.02 -0.63 6.59
N LEU A 404 -51.91 -0.36 7.25
CA LEU A 404 -51.68 -0.73 8.65
C LEU A 404 -51.57 0.54 9.52
N THR A 405 -52.10 0.45 10.74
CA THR A 405 -51.89 1.48 11.77
C THR A 405 -50.46 1.42 12.29
N PRO A 406 -49.90 2.51 12.85
CA PRO A 406 -48.53 2.51 13.37
C PRO A 406 -48.26 1.41 14.43
N ILE A 407 -49.26 1.06 15.25
CA ILE A 407 -49.17 -0.04 16.22
C ILE A 407 -49.01 -1.39 15.52
N GLN A 408 -49.82 -1.66 14.48
CA GLN A 408 -49.71 -2.88 13.68
C GLN A 408 -48.38 -2.95 12.93
N ILE A 409 -47.90 -1.83 12.40
CA ILE A 409 -46.58 -1.75 11.75
C ILE A 409 -45.48 -2.14 12.74
N ASN A 410 -45.48 -1.54 13.94
CA ASN A 410 -44.52 -1.85 14.99
C ASN A 410 -44.56 -3.34 15.40
N GLN A 411 -45.76 -3.89 15.62
CA GLN A 411 -45.93 -5.30 15.99
C GLN A 411 -45.43 -6.25 14.89
N LEU A 412 -45.79 -5.98 13.63
CA LEU A 412 -45.35 -6.79 12.49
C LEU A 412 -43.84 -6.68 12.32
N LEU A 413 -43.28 -5.48 12.36
CA LEU A 413 -41.83 -5.28 12.21
C LEU A 413 -41.06 -5.99 13.34
N ARG A 414 -41.51 -5.89 14.60
CA ARG A 414 -40.93 -6.65 15.72
C ARG A 414 -41.03 -8.16 15.53
N LEU A 415 -42.15 -8.66 15.00
CA LEU A 415 -42.29 -10.08 14.66
C LEU A 415 -41.28 -10.51 13.58
N LEU A 416 -41.14 -9.71 12.52
CA LEU A 416 -40.20 -9.97 11.42
C LEU A 416 -38.75 -9.98 11.92
N ILE A 417 -38.35 -8.95 12.66
CA ILE A 417 -37.02 -8.84 13.27
C ILE A 417 -36.81 -9.95 14.30
N GLY A 418 -37.88 -10.39 14.99
CA GLY A 418 -37.87 -11.50 15.94
C GLY A 418 -37.22 -12.78 15.39
N PHE A 419 -37.40 -13.08 14.10
CA PHE A 419 -36.76 -14.22 13.45
C PHE A 419 -35.22 -14.13 13.42
N SER A 420 -34.67 -12.91 13.42
CA SER A 420 -33.23 -12.68 13.34
C SER A 420 -32.51 -12.94 14.67
N TYR A 421 -33.15 -12.68 15.82
CA TYR A 421 -32.54 -12.92 17.14
C TYR A 421 -32.22 -14.40 17.38
N TYR A 422 -33.06 -15.28 16.86
CA TYR A 422 -32.87 -16.71 17.03
C TYR A 422 -31.86 -17.34 16.06
N SER A 423 -31.33 -16.55 15.12
CA SER A 423 -30.27 -17.01 14.19
C SER A 423 -28.88 -17.02 14.82
N ASP A 424 -28.71 -16.43 16.01
CA ASP A 424 -27.44 -16.38 16.73
C ASP A 424 -27.30 -17.52 17.79
N TYR A 425 -28.23 -18.49 17.79
CA TYR A 425 -28.21 -19.68 18.64
C TYR A 425 -27.40 -20.83 18.00
N SER A 426 -27.42 -22.03 18.57
CA SER A 426 -26.71 -23.19 18.01
C SER A 426 -27.05 -23.43 16.54
N ASP A 427 -26.13 -24.03 15.77
CA ASP A 427 -26.31 -24.24 14.32
C ASP A 427 -27.65 -24.93 13.97
N GLU A 428 -28.09 -25.88 14.81
CA GLU A 428 -29.37 -26.57 14.67
C GLU A 428 -30.57 -25.64 14.86
N GLU A 429 -30.50 -24.73 15.84
CA GLU A 429 -31.54 -23.75 16.12
C GLU A 429 -31.59 -22.68 15.02
N ALA A 430 -30.43 -22.19 14.57
CA ALA A 430 -30.34 -21.24 13.46
C ALA A 430 -30.98 -21.83 12.19
N ALA A 431 -30.66 -23.09 11.86
CA ALA A 431 -31.27 -23.78 10.71
C ALA A 431 -32.79 -23.95 10.86
N SER A 432 -33.26 -24.29 12.06
CA SER A 432 -34.69 -24.38 12.38
C SER A 432 -35.40 -23.04 12.16
N TRP A 433 -34.82 -21.94 12.62
CA TRP A 433 -35.39 -20.60 12.44
C TRP A 433 -35.34 -20.10 11.00
N GLN A 434 -34.29 -20.43 10.24
CA GLN A 434 -34.27 -20.17 8.79
C GLN A 434 -35.38 -20.94 8.04
N ASN A 435 -35.69 -22.17 8.47
CA ASN A 435 -36.81 -22.92 7.92
C ASN A 435 -38.15 -22.26 8.27
N LYS A 436 -38.34 -21.81 9.51
CA LYS A 436 -39.54 -21.06 9.93
C LYS A 436 -39.68 -19.75 9.15
N TRP A 437 -38.60 -19.00 8.95
CA TRP A 437 -38.57 -17.80 8.11
C TRP A 437 -39.03 -18.12 6.67
N ARG A 438 -38.49 -19.19 6.06
CA ARG A 438 -38.90 -19.62 4.72
C ARG A 438 -40.38 -19.97 4.63
N VAL A 439 -40.94 -20.61 5.66
CA VAL A 439 -42.38 -20.91 5.75
C VAL A 439 -43.17 -19.62 5.92
N PHE A 440 -42.75 -18.72 6.80
CA PHE A 440 -43.39 -17.43 7.01
C PHE A 440 -43.49 -16.64 5.71
N LYS A 441 -42.41 -16.54 4.92
CA LYS A 441 -42.41 -15.87 3.61
C LYS A 441 -43.50 -16.38 2.67
N LYS A 442 -43.76 -17.70 2.66
CA LYS A 442 -44.82 -18.31 1.83
C LYS A 442 -46.24 -17.96 2.28
N HIS A 443 -46.41 -17.61 3.56
CA HIS A 443 -47.70 -17.29 4.17
C HIS A 443 -47.87 -15.79 4.47
N LEU A 444 -47.01 -14.94 3.92
CA LEU A 444 -47.03 -13.49 4.17
C LEU A 444 -48.40 -12.86 3.88
N VAL A 445 -49.02 -13.19 2.74
CA VAL A 445 -50.33 -12.64 2.34
C VAL A 445 -51.45 -13.02 3.33
N PRO A 446 -51.64 -14.31 3.71
CA PRO A 446 -52.56 -14.68 4.79
C PRO A 446 -52.29 -13.97 6.12
N ILE A 447 -51.02 -13.82 6.52
CA ILE A 447 -50.64 -13.20 7.79
C ILE A 447 -50.99 -11.71 7.79
N GLU A 448 -50.70 -11.01 6.68
CA GLU A 448 -51.09 -9.61 6.49
C GLU A 448 -52.62 -9.45 6.57
N PHE A 449 -53.38 -10.36 5.96
CA PHE A 449 -54.85 -10.35 6.04
C PHE A 449 -55.35 -10.51 7.49
N CYS A 450 -54.78 -11.44 8.26
CA CYS A 450 -55.12 -11.62 9.67
C CYS A 450 -54.80 -10.39 10.53
N LEU A 451 -53.64 -9.74 10.30
CA LEU A 451 -53.25 -8.54 11.05
C LEU A 451 -54.19 -7.36 10.79
N ARG A 452 -54.66 -7.18 9.55
CA ARG A 452 -55.68 -6.17 9.22
C ARG A 452 -56.98 -6.43 9.96
N ALA A 453 -57.40 -7.70 10.07
CA ALA A 453 -58.62 -8.08 10.77
C ALA A 453 -58.56 -7.84 12.30
N ILE A 454 -57.36 -7.69 12.87
CA ILE A 454 -57.16 -7.41 14.30
C ILE A 454 -57.40 -5.92 14.64
N SER A 455 -57.54 -5.02 13.66
CA SER A 455 -57.99 -3.64 13.91
C SER A 455 -59.44 -3.42 13.49
N THR A 456 -60.36 -3.58 14.45
CA THR A 456 -61.56 -2.74 14.65
C THR A 456 -62.28 -3.21 15.92
N GLU A 457 -61.70 -2.95 17.09
CA GLU A 457 -62.51 -2.77 18.30
C GLU A 457 -61.74 -1.86 19.27
N PRO A 458 -62.37 -0.77 19.77
CA PRO A 458 -61.74 0.25 20.61
C PRO A 458 -61.36 -0.24 22.00
#